data_AF-A0A672JWI1-F1
#
_entry.id   AF-A0A672JWI1-F1
#
_cell.length_a   1.000
_cell.length_b   1.000
_cell.length_c   1.000
_cell.angle_alpha   90.00
_cell.angle_beta   90.00
_cell.angle_gamma   90.00
#
_symmetry.space_group_name_H-M   'P 1'
#
loop_
_entity.id
_entity.type
_entity.pdbx_description
1 polymer ?
#
loop_
_entity_poly.entity_id
_entity_poly.type
_entity_poly.pdbx_seq_one_letter_code
_entity_poly.pdbx_strand_id
1 'polypeptide(L)'
;MLFPAQRVFVIPAGNQSHVPYSRINHNKYLVTDKVAYVGTSNWSADYFNTTAGVALVLSQDASGSSFHQQLRAVFDRDWSSRYSHPLADLHRIHDCQGCI
;
A
#
# COMPACT_ATOMS: atom_id res chain seq x y z
N MET A 1 11.81 -19.91 10.98
CA MET A 1 11.73 -18.64 10.24
C MET A 1 10.25 -18.32 10.05
N LEU A 2 9.71 -17.32 10.73
CA LEU A 2 8.38 -16.80 10.40
C LEU A 2 8.55 -15.97 9.12
N PHE A 3 7.78 -16.29 8.07
CA PHE A 3 7.63 -15.36 6.96
C PHE A 3 7.05 -14.04 7.50
N PRO A 4 7.49 -12.88 6.98
CA PRO A 4 6.85 -11.62 7.33
C PRO A 4 5.36 -11.70 7.01
N ALA A 5 4.52 -11.14 7.89
CA ALA A 5 3.09 -11.09 7.65
C ALA A 5 2.82 -10.35 6.34
N GLN A 6 2.12 -10.98 5.41
CA GLN A 6 1.71 -10.40 4.13
C GLN A 6 0.22 -10.13 4.18
N ARG A 7 -0.17 -8.89 3.85
CA ARG A 7 -1.56 -8.46 3.87
C ARG A 7 -1.87 -7.62 2.64
N VAL A 8 -3.14 -7.60 2.28
CA VAL A 8 -3.72 -6.79 1.21
C VAL A 8 -4.77 -5.86 1.80
N PHE A 9 -4.75 -4.60 1.38
CA PHE A 9 -5.74 -3.59 1.77
C PHE A 9 -6.85 -3.52 0.73
N VAL A 10 -8.10 -3.56 1.18
CA VAL A 10 -9.29 -3.56 0.32
C VAL A 10 -10.12 -2.31 0.59
N ILE A 11 -10.48 -1.55 -0.44
CA ILE A 11 -11.33 -0.37 -0.24
C ILE A 11 -12.78 -0.83 -0.05
N PRO A 12 -13.42 -0.50 1.09
CA PRO A 12 -14.81 -0.89 1.33
C PRO A 12 -15.78 -0.17 0.38
N ALA A 13 -16.86 -0.86 -0.02
CA ALA A 13 -17.89 -0.30 -0.89
C ALA A 13 -18.81 0.73 -0.20
N GLY A 14 -18.90 0.74 1.14
CA GLY A 14 -19.84 1.58 1.88
C GLY A 14 -21.29 1.36 1.43
N ASN A 15 -22.09 2.43 1.40
CA ASN A 15 -23.48 2.40 0.90
C ASN A 15 -23.60 2.67 -0.62
N GLN A 16 -22.48 2.62 -1.36
CA GLN A 16 -22.47 2.94 -2.78
C GLN A 16 -22.90 1.73 -3.62
N SER A 17 -23.53 1.98 -4.77
CA SER A 17 -23.74 0.96 -5.78
C SER A 17 -22.39 0.39 -6.24
N HIS A 18 -22.37 -0.91 -6.55
CA HIS A 18 -21.16 -1.60 -7.02
C HIS A 18 -20.81 -1.11 -8.43
N VAL A 19 -20.15 0.06 -8.52
CA VAL A 19 -19.59 0.58 -9.76
C VAL A 19 -18.18 0.00 -9.94
N PRO A 20 -17.95 -0.86 -10.95
CA PRO A 20 -16.64 -1.48 -11.16
C PRO A 20 -15.53 -0.43 -11.32
N TYR A 21 -14.34 -0.73 -10.80
CA TYR A 21 -13.12 0.09 -10.91
C TYR A 21 -13.20 1.53 -10.35
N SER A 22 -14.28 1.89 -9.67
CA SER A 22 -14.45 3.23 -9.08
C SER A 22 -13.65 3.45 -7.79
N ARG A 23 -13.20 2.37 -7.14
CA ARG A 23 -12.51 2.39 -5.85
C ARG A 23 -11.09 1.89 -6.01
N ILE A 24 -10.11 2.78 -6.00
CA ILE A 24 -8.70 2.44 -6.22
C ILE A 24 -7.83 3.09 -5.16
N ASN A 25 -6.96 2.30 -4.53
CA ASN A 25 -5.83 2.79 -3.76
C ASN A 25 -4.63 2.74 -4.71
N HIS A 26 -4.23 3.89 -5.25
CA HIS A 26 -3.18 3.96 -6.27
C HIS A 26 -1.85 4.47 -5.72
N ASN A 27 -1.66 4.36 -4.40
CA ASN A 27 -0.48 4.87 -3.72
C ASN A 27 0.72 3.97 -4.04
N LYS A 28 1.86 4.57 -4.41
CA LYS A 28 3.13 3.84 -4.58
C LYS A 28 4.15 4.41 -3.61
N TYR A 29 4.22 3.78 -2.45
CA TYR A 29 5.15 4.18 -1.41
C TYR A 29 5.73 2.96 -0.71
N LEU A 30 6.88 3.16 -0.08
CA LEU A 30 7.51 2.20 0.81
C LEU A 30 7.97 2.96 2.05
N VAL A 31 7.72 2.40 3.22
CA VAL A 31 8.26 2.92 4.48
C VAL A 31 9.02 1.79 5.17
N THR A 32 10.25 2.09 5.57
CA THR A 32 11.11 1.20 6.38
C THR A 32 11.36 1.88 7.71
N ASP A 33 12.17 1.27 8.59
CA ASP A 33 12.51 1.91 9.88
C ASP A 33 13.31 3.22 9.73
N LYS A 34 13.94 3.46 8.57
CA LYS A 34 14.82 4.63 8.34
C LYS A 34 14.48 5.48 7.12
N VAL A 35 13.84 4.87 6.12
CA VAL A 35 13.64 5.48 4.80
C VAL A 35 12.16 5.52 4.45
N ALA A 36 11.72 6.68 3.96
CA ALA A 36 10.44 6.86 3.30
C ALA A 36 10.65 7.06 1.80
N TYR A 37 9.88 6.34 0.99
CA TYR A 37 9.89 6.40 -0.46
C TYR A 37 8.47 6.69 -0.94
N VAL A 38 8.33 7.65 -1.84
CA VAL A 38 7.09 7.85 -2.63
C VAL A 38 7.51 8.00 -4.09
N GLY A 39 6.83 7.30 -4.99
CA GLY A 39 7.15 7.37 -6.41
C GLY A 39 5.95 7.20 -7.32
N THR A 40 6.22 7.16 -8.62
CA THR A 40 5.19 6.97 -9.65
C THR A 40 5.08 5.52 -10.13
N SER A 41 6.07 4.68 -9.83
CA SER A 41 6.22 3.35 -10.39
C SER A 41 5.63 2.26 -9.48
N ASN A 42 4.96 1.27 -10.08
CA ASN A 42 4.58 0.04 -9.40
C ASN A 42 5.81 -0.86 -9.20
N TRP A 43 5.74 -1.82 -8.27
CA TRP A 43 6.78 -2.84 -8.05
C TRP A 43 6.60 -4.03 -9.00
N SER A 44 6.70 -3.76 -10.30
CA SER A 44 6.63 -4.78 -11.36
C SER A 44 7.79 -4.58 -12.33
N ALA A 45 8.30 -5.67 -12.92
CA ALA A 45 9.53 -5.68 -13.72
C ALA A 45 9.50 -4.71 -14.92
N ASP A 46 8.35 -4.56 -15.56
CA ASP A 46 8.12 -3.64 -16.69
C ASP A 46 8.35 -2.18 -16.30
N TYR A 47 8.01 -1.80 -15.07
CA TYR A 47 8.25 -0.45 -14.55
C TYR A 47 9.74 -0.14 -14.32
N PHE A 48 10.58 -1.16 -14.13
CA PHE A 48 12.03 -0.98 -13.99
C PHE A 48 12.76 -0.99 -15.34
N ASN A 49 12.23 -1.70 -16.34
CA ASN A 49 12.95 -1.94 -17.60
C ASN A 49 12.47 -1.05 -18.75
N THR A 50 11.20 -0.64 -18.75
CA THR A 50 10.57 -0.02 -19.93
C THR A 50 9.81 1.27 -19.63
N THR A 51 9.66 1.64 -18.36
CA THR A 51 8.94 2.85 -17.95
C THR A 51 9.89 3.83 -17.26
N ALA A 52 9.76 5.11 -17.59
CA ALA A 52 10.41 6.17 -16.86
C ALA A 52 9.54 6.60 -15.67
N GLY A 53 10.14 6.72 -14.48
CA GLY A 53 9.48 7.15 -13.27
C GLY A 53 10.31 8.15 -12.48
N VAL A 54 9.67 8.76 -11.49
CA VAL A 54 10.34 9.63 -10.51
C VAL A 54 9.96 9.18 -9.11
N ALA A 55 10.89 9.36 -8.17
CA ALA A 55 10.66 9.07 -6.77
C ALA A 55 11.37 10.08 -5.87
N LEU A 56 10.75 10.32 -4.71
CA LEU A 56 11.34 11.03 -3.59
C LEU A 56 11.75 10.00 -2.54
N VAL A 57 13.03 10.01 -2.14
CA VAL A 57 13.60 9.12 -1.13
C VAL A 57 14.16 9.95 0.00
N LEU A 58 13.63 9.75 1.21
CA LEU A 58 13.98 10.56 2.38
C LEU A 58 14.60 9.71 3.50
N SER A 59 15.88 9.98 3.73
CA SER A 59 16.73 9.70 4.88
C SER A 59 16.47 10.60 6.10
N GLN A 60 15.49 10.36 6.98
CA GLN A 60 15.26 11.25 8.12
C GLN A 60 15.37 10.53 9.46
N ASP A 61 16.00 11.17 10.45
CA ASP A 61 15.91 10.71 11.83
C ASP A 61 14.46 10.82 12.33
N ALA A 62 14.03 9.86 13.14
CA ALA A 62 12.68 9.75 13.67
C ALA A 62 12.40 10.78 14.79
N SER A 63 12.67 12.06 14.55
CA SER A 63 12.35 13.15 15.47
C SER A 63 11.09 13.90 15.02
N GLY A 64 10.09 14.01 15.89
CA GLY A 64 8.90 14.85 15.67
C GLY A 64 7.96 14.39 14.54
N SER A 65 7.28 15.35 13.89
CA SER A 65 6.32 15.14 12.78
C SER A 65 6.99 15.02 11.41
N SER A 66 8.09 14.27 11.31
CA SER A 66 8.82 14.12 10.04
C SER A 66 7.96 13.47 8.95
N PHE A 67 8.32 13.68 7.68
CA PHE A 67 7.61 13.06 6.55
C PHE A 67 7.63 11.53 6.67
N HIS A 68 8.76 10.97 7.13
CA HIS A 68 8.89 9.56 7.44
C HIS A 68 7.82 9.07 8.43
N GLN A 69 7.64 9.77 9.56
CA GLN A 69 6.63 9.41 10.57
C GLN A 69 5.20 9.58 10.06
N GLN A 70 4.94 10.61 9.25
CA GLN A 70 3.62 10.79 8.63
C GLN A 70 3.30 9.65 7.65
N LEU A 71 4.25 9.24 6.83
CA LEU A 71 4.07 8.13 5.89
C LEU A 71 3.93 6.78 6.62
N ARG A 72 4.70 6.57 7.70
CA ARG A 72 4.54 5.43 8.61
C ARG A 72 3.14 5.39 9.21
N ALA A 73 2.60 6.52 9.66
CA ALA A 73 1.25 6.58 10.20
C ALA A 73 0.16 6.23 9.17
N VAL A 74 0.33 6.62 7.90
CA VAL A 74 -0.56 6.19 6.80
C VAL A 74 -0.50 4.67 6.61
N PHE A 75 0.70 4.10 6.60
CA PHE A 75 0.90 2.65 6.53
C PHE A 75 0.22 1.93 7.70
N ASP A 76 0.52 2.33 8.94
CA ASP A 76 0.01 1.69 10.14
C ASP A 76 -1.52 1.80 10.22
N ARG A 77 -2.11 2.94 9.80
CA ARG A 77 -3.57 3.12 9.68
C ARG A 77 -4.18 2.07 8.75
N ASP A 78 -3.62 1.89 7.55
CA ASP A 78 -4.18 0.97 6.55
C ASP A 78 -3.94 -0.49 6.94
N TRP A 79 -2.73 -0.80 7.41
CA TRP A 79 -2.29 -2.13 7.81
C TRP A 79 -3.05 -2.69 9.03
N SER A 80 -3.29 -1.85 10.03
CA SER A 80 -4.04 -2.23 11.25
C SER A 80 -5.56 -2.15 11.10
N SER A 81 -6.05 -1.64 9.97
CA SER A 81 -7.49 -1.52 9.73
C SER A 81 -8.17 -2.88 9.57
N ARG A 82 -9.48 -2.90 9.82
CA ARG A 82 -10.38 -4.03 9.51
C ARG A 82 -10.47 -4.38 8.01
N TYR A 83 -9.90 -3.54 7.16
CA TYR A 83 -9.90 -3.68 5.70
C TYR A 83 -8.56 -4.20 5.16
N SER A 84 -7.60 -4.44 6.05
CA SER A 84 -6.40 -5.20 5.74
C SER A 84 -6.65 -6.67 6.04
N HIS A 85 -6.35 -7.55 5.09
CA HIS A 85 -6.59 -8.99 5.20
C HIS A 85 -5.30 -9.76 4.91
N PRO A 86 -5.05 -10.90 5.57
CA PRO A 86 -3.92 -11.77 5.20
C PRO A 86 -3.98 -12.11 3.71
N LEU A 87 -2.84 -12.04 3.02
CA LEU A 87 -2.78 -12.33 1.58
C LEU A 87 -3.27 -13.77 1.28
N ALA A 88 -3.02 -14.70 2.20
CA ALA A 88 -3.49 -16.09 2.11
C ALA A 88 -5.02 -16.23 2.10
N ASP A 89 -5.76 -15.25 2.62
CA ASP A 89 -7.23 -15.25 2.67
C ASP A 89 -7.88 -14.49 1.52
N LEU A 90 -7.10 -13.98 0.55
CA LEU A 90 -7.59 -13.09 -0.52
C LEU A 90 -8.78 -13.68 -1.29
N HIS A 91 -8.74 -14.97 -1.62
CA HIS A 91 -9.84 -15.67 -2.32
C HIS A 91 -11.17 -15.69 -1.55
N ARG A 92 -11.15 -15.43 -0.23
CA ARG A 92 -12.33 -15.40 0.64
C ARG A 92 -12.93 -14.01 0.78
N ILE A 93 -12.28 -12.99 0.22
CA ILE A 93 -12.72 -11.60 0.34
C ILE A 93 -13.68 -11.30 -0.82
N HIS A 94 -14.98 -11.21 -0.51
CA HIS A 94 -16.04 -10.92 -1.48
C HIS A 94 -15.81 -9.62 -2.26
N ASP A 95 -15.31 -8.58 -1.58
CA ASP A 95 -14.98 -7.28 -2.20
C ASP A 95 -13.74 -7.34 -3.10
N CYS A 96 -13.04 -8.48 -3.17
CA CYS A 96 -11.82 -8.69 -3.93
C CYS A 96 -11.87 -9.85 -4.94
N GLN A 97 -13.05 -10.13 -5.50
CA GLN A 97 -13.24 -11.15 -6.55
C GLN A 97 -12.40 -10.95 -7.84
N GLY A 98 -11.65 -9.84 -7.97
CA GLY A 98 -10.68 -9.59 -9.06
C GLY A 98 -9.43 -8.82 -8.62
N CYS A 99 -9.05 -8.87 -7.35
CA CYS A 99 -7.89 -8.13 -6.83
C CYS A 99 -6.57 -8.89 -7.04
N ILE A 100 -6.08 -9.05 -8.28
CA ILE A 100 -4.65 -9.25 -8.62
C ILE A 100 -4.40 -8.70 -10.02
#